data_AF-A0A7D5TME1-F1
#
_entry.id   AF-A0A7D5TME1-F1
#
_cell.length_a   1.000
_cell.length_b   1.000
_cell.length_c   1.000
_cell.angle_alpha   90.00
_cell.angle_beta   90.00
_cell.angle_gamma   90.00
#
_symmetry.space_group_name_H-M   'P 1'
#
loop_
_entity.id
_entity.type
_entity.pdbx_description
1 polymer ?
#
loop_
_entity_poly.entity_id
_entity_poly.type
_entity_poly.pdbx_seq_one_letter_code
_entity_poly.pdbx_strand_id
1 'polypeptide(L)'
;MSDDDFEHELADAFESEFDADGETAATAAENAAAFREDHDEELSAADVLDRVEAHSGDFEHRFDYAVGDLASANDDCTDSREYRIAGYDPMAAEPNQGF
;
A
#
# COMPACT_ATOMS: atom_id res chain seq x y z
N MET A 1 -3.34 -16.64 5.60
CA MET A 1 -4.42 -15.64 5.68
C MET A 1 -5.05 -15.55 4.31
N SER A 2 -6.34 -15.21 4.25
CA SER A 2 -6.95 -14.79 2.98
C SER A 2 -6.52 -13.36 2.69
N ASP A 3 -6.62 -12.93 1.44
CA ASP A 3 -6.31 -11.55 1.05
C ASP A 3 -7.20 -10.54 1.79
N ASP A 4 -8.49 -10.87 1.93
CA ASP A 4 -9.49 -10.12 2.71
C ASP A 4 -9.13 -10.01 4.21
N ASP A 5 -8.59 -11.07 4.81
CA ASP A 5 -8.12 -11.03 6.22
C ASP A 5 -6.89 -10.12 6.36
N PHE A 6 -6.00 -10.12 5.37
CA PHE A 6 -4.79 -9.31 5.35
C PHE A 6 -5.10 -7.82 5.14
N GLU A 7 -5.99 -7.51 4.19
CA GLU A 7 -6.47 -6.16 3.92
C GLU A 7 -7.14 -5.56 5.16
N HIS A 8 -8.04 -6.31 5.79
CA HIS A 8 -8.74 -5.82 6.99
C HIS A 8 -7.77 -5.57 8.16
N GLU A 9 -6.82 -6.47 8.39
CA GLU A 9 -5.80 -6.32 9.43
C GLU A 9 -4.93 -5.07 9.21
N LEU A 10 -4.52 -4.80 7.97
CA LEU A 10 -3.76 -3.60 7.63
C LEU A 10 -4.57 -2.33 7.78
N ALA A 11 -5.81 -2.29 7.29
CA ALA A 11 -6.66 -1.11 7.39
C ALA A 11 -6.89 -0.70 8.85
N ASP A 12 -7.25 -1.65 9.72
CA ASP A 12 -7.41 -1.41 11.16
C ASP A 12 -6.11 -0.91 11.82
N ALA A 13 -4.96 -1.49 11.46
CA ALA A 13 -3.67 -1.07 11.99
C ALA A 13 -3.27 0.33 11.51
N PHE A 14 -3.51 0.66 10.23
CA PHE A 14 -3.23 1.98 9.68
C PHE A 14 -4.07 3.08 10.35
N GLU A 15 -5.35 2.83 10.62
CA GLU A 15 -6.19 3.77 11.37
C GLU A 15 -5.75 3.88 12.84
N SER A 16 -5.50 2.75 13.50
CA SER A 16 -5.26 2.72 14.96
C SER A 16 -3.85 3.14 15.37
N GLU A 17 -2.84 2.81 14.58
CA GLU A 17 -1.42 2.99 14.94
C GLU A 17 -0.78 4.17 14.21
N PHE A 18 -1.29 4.53 13.03
CA PHE A 18 -0.70 5.54 12.17
C PHE A 18 -1.58 6.76 11.92
N ASP A 19 -2.74 6.85 12.59
CA ASP A 19 -3.72 7.95 12.45
C ASP A 19 -4.12 8.19 10.98
N ALA A 20 -4.15 7.13 10.16
CA ALA A 20 -4.64 7.23 8.78
C ALA A 20 -6.16 7.46 8.77
N ASP A 21 -6.65 8.31 7.88
CA ASP A 21 -8.08 8.40 7.61
C ASP A 21 -8.58 7.09 6.97
N GLY A 22 -9.80 6.65 7.31
CA GLY A 22 -10.30 5.33 6.90
C GLY A 22 -10.32 5.07 5.38
N GLU A 23 -10.51 6.10 4.54
CA GLU A 23 -10.40 5.96 3.08
C GLU A 23 -8.95 5.70 2.65
N THR A 24 -7.99 6.40 3.26
CA THR A 24 -6.57 6.24 3.01
C THR A 24 -6.06 4.90 3.53
N ALA A 25 -6.52 4.47 4.70
CA ALA A 25 -6.19 3.17 5.29
C ALA A 25 -6.70 2.01 4.42
N ALA A 26 -7.95 2.07 3.96
CA ALA A 26 -8.51 1.06 3.06
C ALA A 26 -7.73 1.00 1.74
N THR A 27 -7.49 2.16 1.10
CA THR A 27 -6.72 2.24 -0.15
C THR A 27 -5.30 1.67 0.01
N ALA A 28 -4.63 1.98 1.13
CA ALA A 28 -3.31 1.44 1.43
C ALA A 28 -3.32 -0.08 1.59
N ALA A 29 -4.33 -0.61 2.29
CA ALA A 29 -4.49 -2.04 2.50
C ALA A 29 -4.77 -2.77 1.18
N GLU A 30 -5.68 -2.25 0.35
CA GLU A 30 -5.98 -2.78 -0.99
C GLU A 30 -4.71 -2.82 -1.87
N ASN A 31 -3.92 -1.74 -1.86
CA ASN A 31 -2.68 -1.68 -2.62
C ASN A 31 -1.60 -2.65 -2.12
N ALA A 32 -1.49 -2.83 -0.80
CA ALA A 32 -0.55 -3.80 -0.21
C ALA A 32 -0.97 -5.25 -0.51
N ALA A 33 -2.28 -5.51 -0.55
CA ALA A 33 -2.84 -6.82 -0.91
C ALA A 33 -2.57 -7.13 -2.39
N ALA A 34 -2.78 -6.16 -3.28
CA ALA A 34 -2.41 -6.29 -4.69
C ALA A 34 -0.90 -6.55 -4.87
N PHE A 35 -0.03 -5.82 -4.17
CA PHE A 35 1.41 -6.07 -4.22
C PHE A 35 1.77 -7.49 -3.76
N ARG A 36 1.14 -7.95 -2.68
CA ARG A 36 1.30 -9.31 -2.16
C ARG A 36 0.92 -10.35 -3.22
N GLU A 37 -0.23 -10.20 -3.88
CA GLU A 37 -0.68 -11.13 -4.92
C GLU A 37 0.28 -11.18 -6.12
N ASP A 38 0.72 -10.02 -6.59
CA ASP A 38 1.55 -9.91 -7.80
C ASP A 38 3.01 -10.31 -7.59
N HIS A 39 3.56 -10.07 -6.40
CA HIS A 39 5.00 -10.04 -6.19
C HIS A 39 5.52 -10.81 -4.98
N ASP A 40 4.73 -10.97 -3.92
CA ASP A 40 5.20 -11.60 -2.68
C ASP A 40 4.03 -12.20 -1.88
N GLU A 41 3.59 -13.41 -2.27
CA GLU A 41 2.47 -14.11 -1.62
C GLU A 41 2.74 -14.42 -0.13
N GLU A 42 4.02 -14.40 0.29
CA GLU A 42 4.47 -14.66 1.65
C GLU A 42 4.49 -13.41 2.53
N LEU A 43 4.31 -12.21 1.95
CA LEU A 43 4.32 -10.93 2.66
C LEU A 43 3.29 -10.92 3.80
N SER A 44 3.74 -10.63 5.02
CA SER A 44 2.86 -10.53 6.19
C SER A 44 2.47 -9.08 6.49
N ALA A 45 1.35 -8.88 7.20
CA ALA A 45 0.92 -7.53 7.58
C ALA A 45 1.97 -6.85 8.48
N ALA A 46 2.58 -7.62 9.39
CA ALA A 46 3.68 -7.15 10.23
C ALA A 46 4.85 -6.59 9.39
N ASP A 47 5.23 -7.26 8.30
CA ASP A 47 6.32 -6.79 7.42
C ASP A 47 6.01 -5.43 6.76
N VAL A 48 4.74 -5.16 6.47
CA VAL A 48 4.28 -3.88 5.94
C VAL A 48 4.30 -2.83 7.05
N LEU A 49 3.74 -3.14 8.22
CA LEU A 49 3.67 -2.23 9.37
C LEU A 49 5.05 -1.81 9.87
N ASP A 50 6.00 -2.76 9.97
CA ASP A 50 7.40 -2.49 10.34
C ASP A 50 8.04 -1.46 9.37
N ARG A 51 7.75 -1.57 8.07
CA ARG A 51 8.28 -0.63 7.07
C ARG A 51 7.61 0.74 7.15
N VAL A 52 6.30 0.79 7.36
CA VAL A 52 5.59 2.07 7.56
C VAL A 52 6.10 2.77 8.82
N GLU A 53 6.35 2.04 9.92
CA GLU A 53 6.90 2.57 11.17
C GLU A 53 8.35 3.08 11.01
N ALA A 54 9.16 2.43 10.18
CA ALA A 54 10.54 2.82 9.93
C ALA A 54 10.68 4.22 9.29
N HIS A 55 9.60 4.76 8.71
CA HIS A 55 9.59 6.06 8.06
C HIS A 55 8.86 7.14 8.88
N SER A 56 9.31 8.38 8.76
CA SER A 56 8.70 9.54 9.40
C SER A 56 7.98 10.41 8.37
N GLY A 57 6.93 11.12 8.78
CA GLY A 57 6.13 11.99 7.90
C GLY A 57 4.64 11.69 8.02
N ASP A 58 3.85 12.15 7.05
CA ASP A 58 2.42 11.78 6.94
C ASP A 58 2.29 10.30 6.53
N PHE A 59 1.17 9.66 6.89
CA PHE A 59 0.95 8.23 6.64
C PHE A 59 1.14 7.86 5.16
N GLU A 60 0.55 8.64 4.26
CA GLU A 60 0.63 8.42 2.81
C GLU A 60 2.09 8.34 2.32
N HIS A 61 2.95 9.24 2.83
CA HIS A 61 4.35 9.28 2.47
C HIS A 61 5.10 8.08 3.06
N ARG A 62 4.80 7.68 4.30
CA ARG A 62 5.41 6.49 4.93
C ARG A 62 5.04 5.22 4.16
N PHE A 63 3.77 5.08 3.79
CA PHE A 63 3.30 3.95 3.00
C PHE A 63 3.94 3.91 1.62
N ASP A 64 4.02 5.04 0.91
CA ASP A 64 4.68 5.10 -0.40
C ASP A 64 6.16 4.68 -0.34
N TYR A 65 6.85 5.02 0.75
CA TYR A 65 8.21 4.55 1.00
C TYR A 65 8.25 3.05 1.31
N ALA A 66 7.34 2.55 2.16
CA ALA A 66 7.27 1.13 2.50
C ALA A 66 7.08 0.25 1.26
N VAL A 67 6.18 0.64 0.36
CA VAL A 67 5.96 -0.04 -0.93
C VAL A 67 7.20 0.05 -1.84
N GLY A 68 7.86 1.20 -1.85
CA GLY A 68 9.13 1.37 -2.56
C GLY A 68 10.24 0.45 -2.05
N ASP A 69 10.34 0.29 -0.74
CA ASP A 69 11.29 -0.62 -0.09
C ASP A 69 10.97 -2.08 -0.39
N LEU A 70 9.70 -2.49 -0.30
CA LEU A 70 9.24 -3.83 -0.69
C LEU A 70 9.61 -4.16 -2.14
N ALA A 71 9.31 -3.25 -3.07
CA ALA A 71 9.63 -3.45 -4.47
C ALA A 71 11.15 -3.47 -4.73
N SER A 72 11.93 -2.71 -3.97
CA SER A 72 13.39 -2.74 -4.05
C SER A 72 14.01 -4.00 -3.43
N ALA A 73 13.33 -4.63 -2.48
CA ALA A 73 13.75 -5.89 -1.87
C ALA A 73 13.46 -7.09 -2.79
N ASN A 74 12.53 -6.94 -3.75
CA ASN A 74 12.24 -7.93 -4.76
C ASN A 74 13.33 -7.96 -5.85
N ASP A 75 13.83 -9.16 -6.17
CA ASP A 75 14.92 -9.36 -7.14
C ASP A 75 14.55 -8.95 -8.59
N ASP A 76 13.25 -8.83 -8.90
CA ASP A 76 12.75 -8.54 -10.25
C ASP A 76 12.66 -7.04 -10.62
N CYS A 77 13.22 -6.14 -9.81
CA CYS A 77 13.15 -4.68 -10.04
C CYS A 77 11.69 -4.21 -10.19
N THR A 78 10.82 -4.66 -9.29
CA THR A 78 9.38 -4.38 -9.29
C THR A 78 9.08 -2.88 -9.32
N ASP A 79 8.08 -2.48 -10.13
CA ASP A 79 7.62 -1.09 -10.20
C ASP A 79 6.61 -0.81 -9.08
N SER A 80 7.10 -0.30 -7.94
CA SER A 80 6.24 0.10 -6.80
C SER A 80 5.18 1.15 -7.10
N ARG A 81 5.23 1.87 -8.22
CA ARG A 81 4.39 3.07 -8.42
C ARG A 81 2.89 2.79 -8.47
N GLU A 82 2.50 1.63 -9.00
CA GLU A 82 1.09 1.24 -9.10
C GLU A 82 0.46 0.92 -7.75
N TYR A 83 1.28 0.57 -6.76
CA TYR A 83 0.86 0.21 -5.41
C TYR A 83 0.98 1.39 -4.40
N ARG A 84 1.33 2.60 -4.85
CA ARG A 84 1.45 3.79 -3.99
C ARG A 84 0.12 4.54 -3.87
N ILE A 85 -0.13 5.15 -2.73
CA ILE A 85 -1.35 5.96 -2.49
C ILE A 85 -1.30 7.23 -3.35
N ALA A 86 -0.14 7.90 -3.43
CA ALA A 86 0.03 9.06 -4.32
C ALA A 86 0.16 8.66 -5.81
N GLY A 87 0.06 7.37 -6.14
CA GLY A 87 0.45 6.78 -7.42
C GLY A 87 -0.68 6.30 -8.32
N TYR A 88 -1.88 6.07 -7.80
CA TYR A 88 -3.04 5.80 -8.66
C TYR A 88 -4.31 6.38 -8.04
N ASP A 89 -4.68 7.56 -8.52
CA ASP A 89 -6.04 8.06 -8.38
C ASP A 89 -6.89 7.33 -9.46
N PRO A 90 -7.77 6.37 -9.10
CA PRO A 90 -8.63 5.70 -10.09
C PRO A 90 -9.62 6.67 -10.75
N MET A 91 -9.81 7.89 -10.21
CA MET A 91 -10.57 8.98 -10.84
C MET A 91 -9.72 9.76 -11.87
N ALA A 92 -8.40 9.60 -11.91
CA ALA A 92 -7.56 10.09 -13.00
C ALA A 92 -7.61 9.19 -14.26
N ALA A 93 -8.27 8.03 -14.17
CA ALA A 93 -8.50 7.12 -15.28
C ALA A 93 -9.94 7.20 -15.83
N GLU A 94 -10.52 8.40 -16.00
CA GLU A 94 -11.62 8.59 -16.96
C GLU A 94 -11.05 8.93 -18.35
N PRO A 95 -11.11 8.05 -19.37
CA PRO A 95 -10.79 8.40 -20.76
C PRO A 95 -11.91 9.24 -21.42
N ASN A 96 -12.42 10.26 -20.71
CA ASN A 96 -13.43 11.17 -21.23
C ASN A 96 -13.13 12.64 -20.87
N GLN A 97 -11.94 13.11 -21.22
CA GLN A 97 -11.75 14.52 -21.60
C GLN A 97 -11.37 14.59 -23.07
N GLY A 98 -12.34 14.25 -23.92
CA GLY A 98 -12.32 14.68 -25.31
C GLY A 98 -12.51 16.20 -25.36
N PHE A 99 -11.53 16.90 -25.92
CA PHE A 99 -11.69 18.22 -26.51
C PHE A 99 -11.10 18.20 -27.93
#